data_AF-A0A9D2AW63-F1
#
_entry.id   AF-A0A9D2AW63-F1
#
_cell.length_a   1.000
_cell.length_b   1.000
_cell.length_c   1.000
_cell.angle_alpha   90.00
_cell.angle_beta   90.00
_cell.angle_gamma   90.00
#
_symmetry.space_group_name_H-M   'P 1'
#
loop_
_entity.id
_entity.type
_entity.pdbx_description
1 polymer ?
#
loop_
_entity_poly.entity_id
_entity_poly.type
_entity_poly.pdbx_seq_one_letter_code
_entity_poly.pdbx_strand_id
1 'polypeptide(L)'
;MNYVNSSRGYVPAAAAAAPTSDAAQILRALDQASFALDEVLLYLDTHPTDTEALAYYQYVNSLRSQAMNAYMDQYGPLTKDQERSTTDWTWVKGPWPWEGGID
;
A
#
# COMPACT_ATOMS: atom_id res chain seq x y z
N MET A 1 -29.62 9.80 -14.18
CA MET A 1 -28.46 10.55 -13.64
C MET A 1 -27.30 10.38 -14.61
N ASN A 2 -27.01 11.41 -15.42
CA ASN A 2 -25.93 11.38 -16.40
C ASN A 2 -24.65 11.93 -15.75
N TYR A 3 -23.62 11.10 -15.60
CA TYR A 3 -22.28 11.59 -15.33
C TYR A 3 -21.66 12.02 -16.66
N VAL A 4 -21.79 13.31 -16.96
CA VAL A 4 -20.96 14.01 -17.94
C VAL A 4 -19.51 13.91 -17.48
N ASN A 5 -18.74 13.00 -18.06
CA ASN A 5 -17.28 13.08 -18.01
C ASN A 5 -16.83 14.03 -19.14
N SER A 6 -17.13 15.31 -18.95
CA SER A 6 -16.68 16.37 -19.86
C SER A 6 -15.26 16.78 -19.48
N SER A 7 -14.32 16.45 -20.36
CA SER A 7 -13.10 17.21 -20.64
C SER A 7 -12.29 17.67 -19.40
N ARG A 8 -11.43 16.79 -18.89
CA ARG A 8 -10.23 17.23 -18.16
C ARG A 8 -9.03 17.03 -19.07
N GLY A 9 -8.45 18.15 -19.49
CA GLY A 9 -7.29 18.18 -20.38
C GLY A 9 -6.13 17.37 -19.83
N TYR A 10 -5.38 16.78 -20.75
CA TYR A 10 -4.04 16.28 -20.50
C TYR A 10 -3.19 17.43 -19.95
N VAL A 11 -2.94 17.42 -18.64
CA VAL A 11 -1.77 18.08 -18.09
C VAL A 11 -0.59 17.17 -18.40
N PRO A 12 0.45 17.66 -19.09
CA PRO A 12 1.62 16.83 -19.34
C PRO A 12 2.18 16.37 -18.01
N ALA A 13 2.57 15.09 -17.99
CA ALA A 13 3.23 14.40 -16.89
C ALA A 13 4.57 15.07 -16.55
N ALA A 14 4.54 16.26 -15.97
CA ALA A 14 5.62 16.81 -15.20
C ALA A 14 5.42 16.32 -13.77
N ALA A 15 6.21 15.31 -13.38
CA ALA A 15 6.35 14.75 -12.03
C ALA A 15 5.46 13.57 -11.62
N ALA A 16 5.04 12.70 -12.53
CA ALA A 16 4.93 11.27 -12.17
C ALA A 16 6.36 10.70 -12.18
N ALA A 17 7.14 11.06 -11.16
CA ALA A 17 8.46 10.47 -10.98
C ALA A 17 8.26 8.97 -10.74
N ALA A 18 9.01 8.13 -11.47
CA ALA A 18 9.19 6.72 -11.16
C ALA A 18 9.36 6.54 -9.63
N PRO A 19 8.87 5.45 -9.02
CA PRO A 19 9.06 5.23 -7.61
C PRO A 19 10.55 5.44 -7.29
N THR A 20 10.84 6.38 -6.40
CA THR A 20 12.20 6.60 -5.94
C THR A 20 12.75 5.26 -5.44
N SER A 21 14.08 5.08 -5.45
CA SER A 21 14.70 3.88 -4.87
C SER A 21 14.12 3.57 -3.47
N ASP A 22 13.76 4.60 -2.72
CA ASP A 22 13.15 4.52 -1.40
C ASP A 22 11.71 3.97 -1.44
N ALA A 23 10.85 4.46 -2.35
CA ALA A 23 9.50 3.92 -2.53
C ALA A 23 9.52 2.42 -2.89
N ALA A 24 10.39 2.03 -3.82
CA ALA A 24 10.54 0.64 -4.22
C ALA A 24 11.07 -0.24 -3.07
N GLN A 25 11.96 0.28 -2.22
CA GLN A 25 12.42 -0.43 -1.02
C GLN A 25 11.28 -0.64 -0.01
N ILE A 26 10.48 0.39 0.25
CA ILE A 26 9.33 0.30 1.17
C ILE A 26 8.30 -0.70 0.65
N LEU A 27 7.99 -0.67 -0.65
CA LEU A 27 7.07 -1.63 -1.27
C LEU A 27 7.59 -3.07 -1.18
N ARG A 28 8.89 -3.30 -1.43
CA ARG A 28 9.49 -4.63 -1.24
C ARG A 28 9.38 -5.12 0.20
N ALA A 29 9.60 -4.24 1.18
CA ALA A 29 9.44 -4.59 2.60
C ALA A 29 7.98 -4.92 2.94
N LEU A 30 7.02 -4.15 2.39
CA LEU A 30 5.60 -4.40 2.53
C LEU A 30 5.19 -5.76 1.94
N ASP A 31 5.68 -6.11 0.76
CA ASP A 31 5.39 -7.38 0.09
C ASP A 31 5.94 -8.57 0.89
N GLN A 32 7.20 -8.49 1.34
CA GLN A 32 7.81 -9.54 2.15
C GLN A 32 7.08 -9.75 3.47
N ALA A 33 6.71 -8.67 4.16
CA ALA A 33 5.96 -8.75 5.41
C ALA A 33 4.53 -9.28 5.19
N SER A 34 3.90 -8.95 4.05
CA SER A 34 2.58 -9.48 3.68
C SER A 34 2.63 -10.98 3.39
N PHE A 35 3.63 -11.45 2.65
CA PHE A 35 3.83 -12.88 2.41
C PHE A 35 4.05 -13.65 3.72
N ALA A 36 4.94 -13.16 4.60
CA ALA A 36 5.19 -13.80 5.89
C ALA A 36 3.94 -13.81 6.80
N LEU A 37 3.10 -12.78 6.72
CA LEU A 37 1.82 -12.70 7.42
C LEU A 37 0.84 -13.78 6.93
N ASP A 38 0.74 -13.98 5.61
CA ASP A 38 -0.09 -15.03 5.02
C ASP A 38 0.40 -16.44 5.42
N GLU A 39 1.72 -16.67 5.44
CA GLU A 39 2.30 -17.95 5.87
C GLU A 39 1.99 -18.31 7.33
N VAL A 40 2.19 -17.36 8.26
CA VAL A 40 1.93 -17.63 9.67
C VAL A 40 0.42 -17.79 9.95
N LEU A 41 -0.45 -17.08 9.22
CA LEU A 41 -1.90 -17.27 9.32
C LEU A 41 -2.29 -18.69 8.89
N LEU A 42 -1.78 -19.16 7.75
CA LEU A 42 -2.04 -20.52 7.26
C LEU A 42 -1.53 -21.59 8.26
N TYR A 43 -0.39 -21.36 8.91
CA TYR A 43 0.09 -22.25 9.95
C TYR A 43 -0.82 -22.27 11.18
N LEU A 44 -1.23 -21.08 11.66
CA LEU A 44 -2.07 -20.92 12.84
C LEU A 44 -3.48 -21.54 12.68
N ASP A 45 -4.00 -21.65 11.46
CA ASP A 45 -5.26 -22.39 11.18
C ASP A 45 -5.22 -23.84 11.69
N THR A 46 -4.02 -24.44 11.74
CA THR A 46 -3.80 -25.81 12.22
C THR A 46 -3.21 -25.88 13.63
N HIS A 47 -2.58 -24.79 14.11
CA HIS A 47 -1.90 -24.70 15.41
C HIS A 47 -2.32 -23.43 16.19
N PRO A 48 -3.60 -23.26 16.55
CA PRO A 48 -4.12 -21.97 17.03
C PRO A 48 -3.60 -21.55 18.41
N THR A 49 -2.99 -22.47 19.17
CA THR A 49 -2.45 -22.20 20.51
C THR A 49 -0.93 -22.14 20.54
N ASP A 50 -0.26 -22.20 19.39
CA ASP A 50 1.19 -22.08 19.29
C ASP A 50 1.63 -20.64 19.60
N THR A 51 2.20 -20.45 20.79
CA THR A 51 2.58 -19.13 21.29
C THR A 51 3.72 -18.50 20.51
N GLU A 52 4.61 -19.30 19.91
CA GLU A 52 5.71 -18.78 19.10
C GLU A 52 5.19 -18.27 17.76
N ALA A 53 4.31 -19.03 17.10
CA ALA A 53 3.64 -18.57 15.88
C ALA A 53 2.77 -17.33 16.12
N LEU A 54 2.06 -17.24 17.26
CA LEU A 54 1.31 -16.02 17.62
C LEU A 54 2.21 -14.81 17.83
N ALA A 55 3.38 -14.98 18.47
CA ALA A 55 4.36 -13.91 18.64
C ALA A 55 4.94 -13.47 17.28
N TYR A 56 5.24 -14.43 16.41
CA TYR A 56 5.71 -14.15 15.05
C TYR A 56 4.65 -13.40 14.22
N TYR A 57 3.39 -13.80 14.31
CA TYR A 57 2.26 -13.08 13.70
C TYR A 57 2.23 -11.60 14.12
N GLN A 58 2.31 -11.33 15.43
CA GLN A 58 2.33 -9.95 15.94
C GLN A 58 3.52 -9.15 15.39
N TYR A 59 4.69 -9.79 15.31
CA TYR A 59 5.89 -9.18 14.76
C TYR A 59 5.75 -8.82 13.27
N VAL A 60 5.35 -9.77 12.41
CA VAL A 60 5.22 -9.51 10.96
C VAL A 60 4.07 -8.58 10.63
N ASN A 61 2.96 -8.64 11.38
CA ASN A 61 1.86 -7.68 11.24
C ASN A 61 2.30 -6.24 11.56
N SER A 62 3.16 -6.08 12.58
CA SER A 62 3.77 -4.78 12.92
C SER A 62 4.70 -4.28 11.82
N LEU A 63 5.58 -5.13 11.27
CA LEU A 63 6.45 -4.77 10.15
C LEU A 63 5.64 -4.32 8.92
N ARG A 64 4.60 -5.08 8.57
CA ARG A 64 3.71 -4.75 7.45
C ARG A 64 3.04 -3.39 7.65
N SER A 65 2.51 -3.14 8.86
CA SER A 65 1.86 -1.88 9.21
C SER A 65 2.82 -0.69 9.17
N GLN A 66 4.07 -0.87 9.63
CA GLN A 66 5.11 0.16 9.57
C GLN A 66 5.50 0.50 8.12
N ALA A 67 5.72 -0.51 7.27
CA ALA A 67 6.02 -0.29 5.86
C ALA A 67 4.86 0.42 5.13
N MET A 68 3.62 0.00 5.40
CA MET A 68 2.42 0.65 4.87
C MET A 68 2.35 2.13 5.27
N ASN A 69 2.54 2.43 6.56
CA ASN A 69 2.51 3.81 7.06
C ASN A 69 3.63 4.66 6.45
N ALA A 70 4.84 4.13 6.37
CA ALA A 70 5.99 4.82 5.77
C ALA A 70 5.72 5.17 4.30
N TYR A 71 5.09 4.27 3.55
CA TYR A 71 4.68 4.56 2.17
C TYR A 71 3.62 5.66 2.15
N MET A 72 2.56 5.51 2.94
CA MET A 72 1.44 6.45 2.97
C MET A 72 1.86 7.88 3.33
N ASP A 73 2.75 8.03 4.30
CA ASP A 73 3.21 9.33 4.78
C ASP A 73 4.05 10.08 3.73
N GLN A 74 4.71 9.36 2.82
CA GLN A 74 5.58 9.93 1.79
C GLN A 74 4.91 10.06 0.42
N TYR A 75 4.10 9.07 0.04
CA TYR A 75 3.62 8.90 -1.34
C TYR A 75 2.09 8.89 -1.44
N GLY A 76 1.37 8.88 -0.31
CA GLY A 76 -0.10 8.81 -0.26
C GLY A 76 -0.65 7.37 -0.20
N PRO A 77 -1.99 7.23 -0.15
CA PRO A 77 -2.64 5.94 0.08
C PRO A 77 -2.39 4.92 -1.05
N LEU A 78 -2.10 3.67 -0.68
CA LEU A 78 -1.99 2.54 -1.62
C LEU A 78 -3.35 1.92 -1.99
N THR A 79 -4.35 2.11 -1.14
CA THR A 79 -5.73 1.66 -1.37
C THR A 79 -6.74 2.72 -0.93
N LYS A 80 -7.95 2.70 -1.50
CA LYS A 80 -8.99 3.71 -1.22
C LYS A 80 -9.39 3.81 0.26
N ASP A 81 -9.29 2.72 1.01
CA ASP A 81 -9.61 2.62 2.43
C ASP A 81 -8.54 3.23 3.34
N GLN A 82 -7.40 3.64 2.76
CA GLN A 82 -6.30 4.29 3.46
C GLN A 82 -6.35 5.82 3.38
N GLU A 83 -7.41 6.40 2.81
CA GLU A 83 -7.59 7.86 2.80
C GLU A 83 -7.61 8.41 4.24
N ARG A 84 -6.67 9.32 4.53
CA ARG A 84 -6.58 9.98 5.84
C ARG A 84 -7.03 11.43 5.79
N SER A 85 -7.08 12.05 4.61
CA SER A 85 -7.48 13.44 4.47
C SER A 85 -9.00 13.58 4.60
N THR A 86 -9.44 14.57 5.37
CA THR A 86 -10.85 14.91 5.55
C THR A 86 -11.29 16.09 4.68
N THR A 87 -10.32 16.79 4.05
CA THR A 87 -10.56 17.98 3.23
C THR A 87 -10.39 17.71 1.75
N ASP A 88 -9.60 16.70 1.39
CA ASP A 88 -9.23 16.36 0.02
C ASP A 88 -9.32 14.84 -0.22
N TRP A 89 -9.74 14.41 -1.42
CA TRP A 89 -9.64 13.02 -1.85
C TRP A 89 -8.25 12.78 -2.46
N THR A 90 -7.30 12.30 -1.67
CA THR A 90 -5.89 12.09 -2.06
C THR A 90 -5.67 10.81 -2.85
N TRP A 91 -6.57 9.82 -2.71
CA TRP A 91 -6.55 8.58 -3.50
C TRP A 91 -6.48 8.80 -5.02
N VAL A 92 -7.10 9.87 -5.55
CA VAL A 92 -7.09 10.17 -7.00
C VAL A 92 -5.92 11.05 -7.44
N LYS A 93 -5.03 11.43 -6.53
CA LYS A 93 -3.93 12.37 -6.81
C LYS A 93 -2.62 11.67 -7.19
N GLY A 94 -2.47 10.37 -6.88
CA GLY A 94 -1.30 9.57 -7.25
C GLY A 94 -1.46 8.86 -8.61
N PRO A 95 -0.36 8.42 -9.23
CA PRO A 95 -0.43 7.57 -10.41
C PRO A 95 -1.16 6.27 -10.03
N TRP A 96 -2.11 5.86 -10.87
CA TRP A 96 -2.86 4.64 -10.57
C TRP A 96 -1.97 3.41 -10.75
N PRO A 97 -2.19 2.32 -9.99
CA PRO A 97 -1.39 1.10 -10.14
C PRO A 97 -1.39 0.50 -11.56
N TRP A 98 -2.43 0.76 -12.36
CA TRP A 98 -2.54 0.33 -13.76
C TRP A 98 -1.95 1.31 -14.78
N GLU A 99 -1.48 2.48 -14.37
CA GLU A 99 -0.80 3.46 -15.23
C GLU A 99 0.69 3.15 -15.43
N GLY A 100 1.18 2.03 -14.88
CA GLY A 100 2.50 1.48 -15.22
C GLY A 100 3.67 2.04 -14.44
N GLY A 101 3.47 2.42 -13.17
CA GLY A 101 4.55 2.88 -12.28
C GLY A 101 5.42 1.76 -11.72
N ILE A 102 6.07 0.96 -12.58
CA ILE A 102 7.27 0.17 -12.25
C ILE A 102 8.11 0.10 -13.54
N ASP A 103 9.03 1.05 -13.70
CA ASP A 103 10.17 0.98 -14.61
C ASP A 103 11.46 0.60 -13.87
#